data_AF-A0A5M3XM66-F1
#
_entry.id   AF-A0A5M3XM66-F1
#
_cell.length_a   1.000
_cell.length_b   1.000
_cell.length_c   1.000
_cell.angle_alpha   90.00
_cell.angle_beta   90.00
_cell.angle_gamma   90.00
#
_symmetry.space_group_name_H-M   'P 1'
#
loop_
_entity.id
_entity.type
_entity.pdbx_description
1 polymer ?
#
loop_
_entity_poly.entity_id
_entity_poly.type
_entity_poly.pdbx_seq_one_letter_code
_entity_poly.pdbx_strand_id
1 'polypeptide(L)'
;MSDIWDERRGATEEIVERFLDGEEPTGNGVRVQIVHSWQRCQATGVSPGIAHAPPLEDLDFECGLVRAARPVFEGLRTTIADTPVCMLLGDANGAMCLRDVGEPAMRRAMDEVGAAPGFGFTEADMGNNAHGSVLAERRTFLISGSEHYAEVLRRFTAVGTPVRDPLSGRLNGVVCVVCPNEWANAEMMALARRSAAAVEEQLIEMATERERALLATFLQSATPGNATPGSPLRGLCRRDQLALEDAAVNLIAEGRTAMRDVALSDGRIAALMAQPVTGSAEPAGIAVRVWLPGS
;
A
#
# COMPACT_ATOMS: atom_id res chain seq x y z
N MET A 1 -15.96 26.64 -10.79
CA MET A 1 -14.79 25.85 -10.34
C MET A 1 -15.16 24.40 -10.55
N SER A 2 -14.65 23.78 -11.62
CA SER A 2 -14.79 22.34 -11.83
C SER A 2 -14.15 21.65 -10.64
N ASP A 3 -14.88 20.74 -9.99
CA ASP A 3 -14.34 19.99 -8.86
C ASP A 3 -13.19 19.10 -9.38
N ILE A 4 -12.09 18.98 -8.63
CA ILE A 4 -10.97 18.09 -8.99
C ILE A 4 -11.44 16.63 -9.10
N TRP A 5 -12.61 16.33 -8.53
CA TRP A 5 -13.34 15.08 -8.63
C TRP A 5 -14.06 14.87 -9.96
N ASP A 6 -14.46 15.93 -10.66
CA ASP A 6 -15.07 15.84 -11.99
C ASP A 6 -14.05 15.45 -13.06
N GLU A 7 -12.81 15.93 -12.95
CA GLU A 7 -11.69 15.52 -13.80
C GLU A 7 -11.18 14.11 -13.49
N ARG A 8 -11.57 13.53 -12.34
CA ARG A 8 -11.21 12.17 -11.91
C ARG A 8 -12.33 11.15 -12.10
N ARG A 9 -13.50 11.56 -12.60
CA ARG A 9 -14.52 10.60 -13.07
C ARG A 9 -13.84 9.76 -14.16
N GLY A 10 -13.90 8.44 -14.00
CA GLY A 10 -13.04 7.49 -14.67
C GLY A 10 -12.97 7.59 -16.21
N ALA A 11 -12.14 6.75 -16.82
CA ALA A 11 -11.99 6.65 -18.27
C ALA A 11 -13.35 6.60 -18.99
N THR A 12 -13.51 7.23 -20.14
CA THR A 12 -14.76 7.04 -20.91
C THR A 12 -14.89 5.58 -21.35
N GLU A 13 -16.12 5.08 -21.47
CA GLU A 13 -16.38 3.72 -21.96
C GLU A 13 -15.68 3.46 -23.31
N GLU A 14 -15.66 4.46 -24.19
CA GLU A 14 -14.95 4.44 -25.47
C GLU A 14 -13.43 4.17 -25.33
N ILE A 15 -12.75 4.76 -24.33
CA ILE A 15 -11.32 4.51 -24.12
C ILE A 15 -11.08 3.10 -23.59
N VAL A 16 -12.00 2.59 -22.76
CA VAL A 16 -11.94 1.21 -22.28
C VAL A 16 -12.14 0.24 -23.44
N GLU A 17 -13.15 0.42 -24.28
CA GLU A 17 -13.43 -0.44 -25.44
C GLU A 17 -12.23 -0.50 -26.38
N ARG A 18 -11.68 0.66 -26.78
CA ARG A 18 -10.48 0.71 -27.64
C ARG A 18 -9.29 -0.02 -27.02
N PHE A 19 -9.07 0.15 -25.72
CA PHE A 19 -8.02 -0.57 -25.01
C PHE A 19 -8.24 -2.08 -25.01
N LEU A 20 -9.48 -2.53 -24.81
CA LEU A 20 -9.84 -3.95 -24.82
C LEU A 20 -9.73 -4.57 -26.23
N ASP A 21 -9.92 -3.77 -27.28
CA ASP A 21 -9.69 -4.16 -28.67
C ASP A 21 -8.20 -4.19 -29.06
N GLY A 22 -7.29 -3.91 -28.12
CA GLY A 22 -5.85 -3.98 -28.31
C GLY A 22 -5.23 -2.71 -28.88
N GLU A 23 -5.99 -1.61 -28.94
CA GLU A 23 -5.43 -0.31 -29.29
C GLU A 23 -4.70 0.31 -28.10
N GLU A 24 -3.63 1.08 -28.38
CA GLU A 24 -3.07 1.92 -27.34
C GLU A 24 -4.12 2.97 -26.92
N PRO A 25 -4.34 3.19 -25.60
CA PRO A 25 -5.27 4.19 -25.12
C PRO A 25 -4.65 5.57 -25.36
N THR A 26 -4.80 6.07 -26.59
CA THR A 26 -4.31 7.38 -27.02
C THR A 26 -5.38 8.42 -26.70
N GLY A 27 -5.19 9.19 -25.64
CA GLY A 27 -6.04 10.33 -25.28
C GLY A 27 -5.70 10.92 -23.92
N ASN A 28 -5.88 12.25 -23.76
CA ASN A 28 -5.70 12.96 -22.48
C ASN A 28 -6.75 12.60 -21.41
N GLY A 29 -7.61 11.62 -21.65
CA GLY A 29 -8.75 11.26 -20.79
C GLY A 29 -8.48 10.19 -19.73
N VAL A 30 -7.31 9.52 -19.75
CA VAL A 30 -6.98 8.47 -18.78
C VAL A 30 -5.61 8.69 -18.17
N ARG A 31 -5.53 8.56 -16.85
CA ARG A 31 -4.29 8.71 -16.09
C ARG A 31 -3.31 7.60 -16.47
N VAL A 32 -2.03 7.94 -16.67
CA VAL A 32 -0.98 6.97 -17.05
C VAL A 32 -0.91 5.75 -16.12
N GLN A 33 -1.18 5.95 -14.83
CA GLN A 33 -1.22 4.86 -13.85
C GLN A 33 -2.30 3.81 -14.14
N ILE A 34 -3.45 4.25 -14.65
CA ILE A 34 -4.56 3.36 -15.02
C ILE A 34 -4.21 2.55 -16.25
N VAL A 35 -3.63 3.21 -17.27
CA VAL A 35 -3.11 2.53 -18.47
C VAL A 35 -2.09 1.44 -18.10
N HIS A 36 -1.12 1.78 -17.24
CA HIS A 36 -0.12 0.79 -16.79
C HIS A 36 -0.76 -0.40 -16.05
N SER A 37 -1.75 -0.15 -15.19
CA SER A 37 -2.46 -1.23 -14.50
C SER A 37 -3.24 -2.10 -15.48
N TRP A 38 -3.97 -1.50 -16.41
CA TRP A 38 -4.70 -2.25 -17.43
C TRP A 38 -3.78 -3.10 -18.31
N GLN A 39 -2.60 -2.59 -18.68
CA GLN A 39 -1.58 -3.37 -19.40
C GLN A 39 -1.09 -4.58 -18.59
N ARG A 40 -0.90 -4.43 -17.27
CA ARG A 40 -0.57 -5.57 -16.39
C ARG A 40 -1.71 -6.59 -16.35
N CYS A 41 -2.96 -6.14 -16.30
CA CYS A 41 -4.13 -7.03 -16.31
C CYS A 41 -4.25 -7.81 -17.63
N GLN A 42 -4.02 -7.16 -18.78
CA GLN A 42 -3.97 -7.86 -20.07
C GLN A 42 -2.87 -8.93 -20.08
N ALA A 43 -1.69 -8.62 -19.52
CA ALA A 43 -0.59 -9.56 -19.45
C ALA A 43 -0.87 -10.79 -18.57
N THR A 44 -1.81 -10.71 -17.60
CA THR A 44 -2.25 -11.86 -16.80
C THR A 44 -3.37 -12.67 -17.46
N GLY A 45 -3.96 -12.18 -18.55
CA GLY A 45 -5.05 -12.84 -19.28
C GLY A 45 -6.42 -12.74 -18.60
N VAL A 46 -6.57 -11.89 -17.59
CA VAL A 46 -7.88 -11.66 -16.94
C VAL A 46 -8.82 -10.96 -17.92
N SER A 47 -10.07 -11.43 -18.00
CA SER A 47 -11.09 -10.90 -18.90
C SER A 47 -12.11 -10.05 -18.13
N PRO A 48 -12.43 -8.81 -18.57
CA PRO A 48 -13.32 -7.88 -17.85
C PRO A 48 -14.68 -8.45 -17.42
N GLY A 49 -15.33 -9.22 -18.29
CA GLY A 49 -16.67 -9.75 -18.06
C GLY A 49 -16.73 -11.08 -17.29
N ILE A 50 -15.58 -11.71 -17.01
CA ILE A 50 -15.48 -13.04 -16.36
C ILE A 50 -14.62 -12.99 -15.08
N ALA A 51 -13.99 -11.84 -14.80
CA ALA A 51 -13.23 -11.62 -13.58
C ALA A 51 -14.08 -11.96 -12.35
N HIS A 52 -13.52 -12.78 -11.47
CA HIS A 52 -14.18 -13.23 -10.25
C HIS A 52 -13.15 -13.37 -9.15
N ALA A 53 -13.56 -13.08 -7.92
CA ALA A 53 -12.70 -13.23 -6.77
C ALA A 53 -12.66 -14.71 -6.36
N PRO A 54 -11.50 -15.39 -6.40
CA PRO A 54 -11.40 -16.78 -5.99
C PRO A 54 -11.49 -16.86 -4.46
N PRO A 55 -12.13 -17.91 -3.90
CA PRO A 55 -11.96 -18.23 -2.49
C PRO A 55 -10.52 -18.66 -2.22
N LEU A 56 -10.00 -18.29 -1.06
CA LEU A 56 -8.66 -18.62 -0.59
C LEU A 56 -8.75 -19.52 0.64
N GLU A 57 -7.82 -20.47 0.72
CA GLU A 57 -7.70 -21.41 1.84
C GLU A 57 -6.55 -20.99 2.78
N ASP A 58 -6.54 -21.53 4.01
CA ASP A 58 -5.45 -21.38 4.98
C ASP A 58 -5.04 -19.93 5.34
N LEU A 59 -6.00 -19.00 5.33
CA LEU A 59 -5.75 -17.62 5.72
C LEU A 59 -5.63 -17.44 7.25
N ASP A 60 -4.59 -16.72 7.67
CA ASP A 60 -4.42 -16.31 9.06
C ASP A 60 -5.15 -14.99 9.34
N PHE A 61 -6.39 -15.09 9.80
CA PHE A 61 -7.21 -13.95 10.23
C PHE A 61 -6.81 -13.39 11.60
N GLU A 62 -5.79 -13.93 12.25
CA GLU A 62 -5.25 -13.45 13.53
C GLU A 62 -3.78 -12.99 13.40
N CYS A 63 -3.32 -12.81 12.15
CA CYS A 63 -1.99 -12.28 11.90
C CYS A 63 -1.82 -10.86 12.47
N GLY A 64 -0.56 -10.40 12.56
CA GLY A 64 -0.25 -9.09 13.15
C GLY A 64 -1.00 -7.93 12.48
N LEU A 65 -1.16 -7.98 11.15
CA LEU A 65 -1.91 -6.97 10.39
C LEU A 65 -3.38 -6.91 10.82
N VAL A 66 -4.06 -8.05 10.90
CA VAL A 66 -5.49 -8.10 11.24
C VAL A 66 -5.72 -7.67 12.68
N ARG A 67 -4.87 -8.13 13.61
CA ARG A 67 -4.94 -7.71 15.02
C ARG A 67 -4.74 -6.20 15.19
N ALA A 68 -3.81 -5.60 14.45
CA ALA A 68 -3.61 -4.15 14.47
C ALA A 68 -4.78 -3.37 13.83
N ALA A 69 -5.36 -3.91 12.75
CA ALA A 69 -6.44 -3.24 12.03
C ALA A 69 -7.80 -3.32 12.73
N ARG A 70 -8.06 -4.39 13.47
CA ARG A 70 -9.36 -4.63 14.13
C ARG A 70 -9.86 -3.45 14.98
N PRO A 71 -9.10 -2.90 15.95
CA PRO A 71 -9.56 -1.76 16.75
C PRO A 71 -9.80 -0.49 15.91
N VAL A 72 -9.03 -0.29 14.84
CA VAL A 72 -9.19 0.85 13.93
C VAL A 72 -10.51 0.74 13.16
N PHE A 73 -10.80 -0.45 12.61
CA PHE A 73 -12.05 -0.71 11.89
C PHE A 73 -13.26 -0.60 12.82
N GLU A 74 -13.17 -1.18 14.02
CA GLU A 74 -14.21 -1.08 15.05
C GLU A 74 -14.53 0.37 15.44
N GLY A 75 -13.50 1.21 15.63
CA GLY A 75 -13.67 2.62 15.93
C GLY A 75 -14.29 3.44 14.79
N LEU A 76 -14.10 3.00 13.54
CA LEU A 76 -14.63 3.68 12.35
C LEU A 76 -16.06 3.23 11.98
N ARG A 77 -16.57 2.16 12.59
CA ARG A 77 -17.95 1.69 12.35
C ARG A 77 -18.99 2.77 12.53
N THR A 78 -18.88 3.57 13.58
CA THR A 78 -19.81 4.69 13.86
C THR A 78 -19.65 5.83 12.85
N THR A 79 -18.45 6.01 12.28
CA THR A 79 -18.18 7.04 11.27
C THR A 79 -18.84 6.71 9.94
N ILE A 80 -18.87 5.42 9.56
CA ILE A 80 -19.47 4.98 8.30
C ILE A 80 -20.93 4.52 8.45
N ALA A 81 -21.45 4.40 9.67
CA ALA A 81 -22.81 3.93 9.92
C ALA A 81 -23.85 4.73 9.12
N ASP A 82 -24.84 4.02 8.56
CA ASP A 82 -25.92 4.58 7.75
C ASP A 82 -25.44 5.34 6.49
N THR A 83 -24.23 5.02 5.99
CA THR A 83 -23.71 5.51 4.72
C THR A 83 -23.40 4.33 3.77
N PRO A 84 -23.43 4.53 2.44
CA PRO A 84 -23.06 3.51 1.46
C PRO A 84 -21.53 3.39 1.30
N VAL A 85 -20.81 3.36 2.41
CA VAL A 85 -19.35 3.23 2.45
C VAL A 85 -18.99 1.83 2.98
N CYS A 86 -18.00 1.22 2.35
CA CYS A 86 -17.36 -0.02 2.80
C CYS A 86 -15.88 0.26 3.07
N MET A 87 -15.38 -0.22 4.20
CA MET A 87 -13.95 -0.34 4.43
C MET A 87 -13.52 -1.79 4.31
N LEU A 88 -12.38 -2.01 3.66
CA LEU A 88 -11.78 -3.32 3.46
C LEU A 88 -10.33 -3.29 3.91
N LEU A 89 -9.88 -4.39 4.48
CA LEU A 89 -8.45 -4.67 4.68
C LEU A 89 -8.12 -5.90 3.87
N GLY A 90 -7.06 -5.84 3.07
CA GLY A 90 -6.43 -7.04 2.53
C GLY A 90 -4.94 -7.08 2.81
N ASP A 91 -4.36 -8.27 2.74
CA ASP A 91 -2.95 -8.51 3.00
C ASP A 91 -2.06 -8.25 1.76
N ALA A 92 -0.75 -8.36 1.94
CA ALA A 92 0.22 -8.18 0.86
C ALA A 92 0.16 -9.25 -0.25
N ASN A 93 -0.57 -10.36 -0.05
CA ASN A 93 -0.72 -11.44 -1.02
C ASN A 93 -1.99 -11.29 -1.87
N GLY A 94 -2.88 -10.36 -1.53
CA GLY A 94 -4.15 -10.19 -2.26
C GLY A 94 -5.36 -10.72 -1.52
N ALA A 95 -5.21 -11.28 -0.32
CA ALA A 95 -6.33 -11.85 0.42
C ALA A 95 -7.09 -10.76 1.17
N MET A 96 -8.41 -10.73 1.01
CA MET A 96 -9.29 -9.89 1.82
C MET A 96 -9.39 -10.48 3.24
N CYS A 97 -9.14 -9.65 4.24
CA CYS A 97 -9.03 -10.06 5.65
C CYS A 97 -10.15 -9.49 6.52
N LEU A 98 -10.46 -8.19 6.41
CA LEU A 98 -11.52 -7.54 7.17
C LEU A 98 -12.46 -6.75 6.26
N ARG A 99 -13.71 -6.62 6.70
CA ARG A 99 -14.71 -5.80 6.05
C ARG A 99 -15.68 -5.21 7.07
N ASP A 100 -15.87 -3.90 6.98
CA ASP A 100 -16.95 -3.19 7.64
C ASP A 100 -17.74 -2.36 6.62
N VAL A 101 -19.06 -2.33 6.79
CA VAL A 101 -19.99 -1.65 5.88
C VAL A 101 -20.91 -0.75 6.68
N GLY A 102 -21.20 0.42 6.14
CA GLY A 102 -22.09 1.40 6.74
C GLY A 102 -23.57 1.00 6.68
N GLU A 103 -23.96 0.27 5.63
CA GLU A 103 -25.35 -0.16 5.43
C GLU A 103 -25.48 -1.60 4.89
N PRO A 104 -26.63 -2.26 5.10
CA PRO A 104 -26.87 -3.63 4.61
C PRO A 104 -26.84 -3.77 3.08
N ALA A 105 -27.21 -2.73 2.32
CA ALA A 105 -27.18 -2.78 0.86
C ALA A 105 -25.74 -2.86 0.33
N MET A 106 -24.84 -2.06 0.91
CA MET A 106 -23.41 -2.13 0.60
C MET A 106 -22.81 -3.50 0.91
N ARG A 107 -23.23 -4.17 1.99
CA ARG A 107 -22.81 -5.56 2.28
C ARG A 107 -23.14 -6.51 1.14
N ARG A 108 -24.41 -6.50 0.66
CA ARG A 108 -24.84 -7.34 -0.46
C ARG A 108 -24.06 -7.03 -1.73
N ALA A 109 -23.86 -5.74 -2.02
CA ALA A 109 -23.14 -5.31 -3.20
C ALA A 109 -21.66 -5.73 -3.20
N MET A 110 -21.03 -5.81 -2.02
CA MET A 110 -19.67 -6.35 -1.83
C MET A 110 -19.64 -7.88 -1.91
N ASP A 111 -20.64 -8.57 -1.38
CA ASP A 111 -20.76 -10.03 -1.49
C ASP A 111 -20.89 -10.48 -2.95
N GLU A 112 -21.67 -9.76 -3.78
CA GLU A 112 -21.83 -10.05 -5.21
C GLU A 112 -20.52 -10.01 -6.01
N VAL A 113 -19.57 -9.17 -5.60
CA VAL A 113 -18.26 -9.03 -6.27
C VAL A 113 -17.15 -9.79 -5.55
N GLY A 114 -17.50 -10.57 -4.51
CA GLY A 114 -16.56 -11.33 -3.70
C GLY A 114 -15.64 -10.48 -2.82
N ALA A 115 -15.92 -9.18 -2.64
CA ALA A 115 -15.15 -8.30 -1.76
C ALA A 115 -15.48 -8.60 -0.28
N ALA A 116 -15.05 -9.77 0.18
CA ALA A 116 -15.34 -10.32 1.49
C ALA A 116 -14.09 -11.00 2.08
N PRO A 117 -13.97 -11.10 3.40
CA PRO A 117 -12.91 -11.90 4.02
C PRO A 117 -12.87 -13.32 3.43
N GLY A 118 -11.68 -13.80 3.05
CA GLY A 118 -11.53 -15.12 2.44
C GLY A 118 -11.36 -15.15 0.92
N PHE A 119 -11.34 -14.00 0.25
CA PHE A 119 -11.31 -13.94 -1.21
C PHE A 119 -10.08 -13.18 -1.76
N GLY A 120 -9.62 -13.61 -2.94
CA GLY A 120 -8.49 -13.00 -3.66
C GLY A 120 -8.91 -11.78 -4.49
N PHE A 121 -8.14 -10.70 -4.37
CA PHE A 121 -8.40 -9.41 -5.02
C PHE A 121 -7.16 -8.83 -5.71
N THR A 122 -6.26 -9.70 -6.20
CA THR A 122 -5.12 -9.24 -6.99
C THR A 122 -5.55 -8.68 -8.35
N GLU A 123 -4.65 -7.99 -9.06
CA GLU A 123 -4.91 -7.62 -10.47
C GLU A 123 -5.06 -8.87 -11.37
N ALA A 124 -4.44 -10.00 -11.00
CA ALA A 124 -4.58 -11.24 -11.76
C ALA A 124 -5.99 -11.85 -11.64
N ASP A 125 -6.66 -11.63 -10.50
CA ASP A 125 -7.99 -12.19 -10.21
C ASP A 125 -9.12 -11.26 -10.68
N MET A 126 -9.05 -10.00 -10.28
CA MET A 126 -10.13 -9.01 -10.44
C MET A 126 -9.78 -7.87 -11.41
N GLY A 127 -8.63 -7.96 -12.10
CA GLY A 127 -8.11 -6.87 -12.91
C GLY A 127 -7.82 -5.60 -12.08
N ASN A 128 -7.66 -4.46 -12.75
CA ASN A 128 -7.39 -3.19 -12.09
C ASN A 128 -8.49 -2.89 -11.05
N ASN A 129 -8.08 -2.92 -9.79
CA ASN A 129 -8.89 -2.65 -8.62
C ASN A 129 -7.99 -1.98 -7.56
N ALA A 130 -8.59 -1.28 -6.60
CA ALA A 130 -7.81 -0.44 -5.69
C ALA A 130 -6.82 -1.24 -4.83
N HIS A 131 -7.18 -2.47 -4.45
CA HIS A 131 -6.31 -3.35 -3.68
C HIS A 131 -5.10 -3.80 -4.52
N GLY A 132 -5.38 -4.47 -5.66
CA GLY A 132 -4.36 -4.98 -6.57
C GLY A 132 -3.42 -3.88 -7.08
N SER A 133 -3.95 -2.71 -7.44
CA SER A 133 -3.14 -1.57 -7.89
C SER A 133 -2.19 -1.07 -6.81
N VAL A 134 -2.61 -1.04 -5.53
CA VAL A 134 -1.71 -0.66 -4.43
C VAL A 134 -0.63 -1.72 -4.21
N LEU A 135 -0.94 -3.02 -4.35
CA LEU A 135 0.07 -4.07 -4.27
C LEU A 135 1.17 -3.89 -5.34
N ALA A 136 0.76 -3.58 -6.57
CA ALA A 136 1.67 -3.37 -7.69
C ALA A 136 2.47 -2.06 -7.57
N GLU A 137 1.79 -0.95 -7.27
CA GLU A 137 2.36 0.39 -7.32
C GLU A 137 2.97 0.84 -5.98
N ARG A 138 2.64 0.16 -4.88
CA ARG A 138 3.07 0.46 -3.50
C ARG A 138 2.80 1.91 -3.08
N ARG A 139 1.70 2.50 -3.57
CA ARG A 139 1.26 3.86 -3.25
C ARG A 139 -0.27 3.91 -3.25
N THR A 140 -0.81 4.92 -2.60
CA THR A 140 -2.25 5.19 -2.63
C THR A 140 -2.76 5.30 -4.07
N PHE A 141 -3.85 4.60 -4.35
CA PHE A 141 -4.41 4.48 -5.68
C PHE A 141 -5.93 4.68 -5.62
N LEU A 142 -6.45 5.52 -6.50
CA LEU A 142 -7.88 5.78 -6.66
C LEU A 142 -8.33 5.22 -7.99
N ILE A 143 -9.49 4.57 -8.00
CA ILE A 143 -10.13 4.00 -9.18
C ILE A 143 -11.61 4.32 -9.12
N SER A 144 -12.17 4.81 -10.20
CA SER A 144 -13.59 5.13 -10.30
C SER A 144 -14.19 4.58 -11.57
N GLY A 145 -15.39 4.00 -11.48
CA GLY A 145 -16.16 3.66 -12.65
C GLY A 145 -15.48 2.62 -13.54
N SER A 146 -15.52 2.91 -14.84
CA SER A 146 -14.83 2.28 -15.96
C SER A 146 -13.30 2.20 -15.85
N GLU A 147 -12.66 2.88 -14.89
CA GLU A 147 -11.24 2.61 -14.59
C GLU A 147 -11.05 1.20 -14.00
N HIS A 148 -12.08 0.64 -13.36
CA HIS A 148 -12.07 -0.76 -12.97
C HIS A 148 -12.04 -1.64 -14.21
N TYR A 149 -11.11 -2.57 -14.22
CA TYR A 149 -10.97 -3.50 -15.34
C TYR A 149 -12.15 -4.48 -15.37
N ALA A 150 -12.50 -5.08 -14.22
CA ALA A 150 -13.66 -5.94 -14.10
C ALA A 150 -14.98 -5.15 -14.18
N GLU A 151 -15.87 -5.57 -15.07
CA GLU A 151 -17.16 -4.90 -15.31
C GLU A 151 -18.03 -4.85 -14.05
N VAL A 152 -18.01 -5.92 -13.26
CA VAL A 152 -18.77 -6.05 -12.01
C VAL A 152 -18.39 -4.99 -10.96
N LEU A 153 -17.20 -4.39 -11.07
CA LEU A 153 -16.72 -3.35 -10.16
C LEU A 153 -17.02 -1.92 -10.64
N ARG A 154 -17.45 -1.72 -11.89
CA ARG A 154 -17.60 -0.38 -12.50
C ARG A 154 -18.65 0.52 -11.85
N ARG A 155 -19.54 -0.03 -11.02
CA ARG A 155 -20.50 0.76 -10.23
C ARG A 155 -19.88 1.44 -8.99
N PHE A 156 -18.63 1.16 -8.70
CA PHE A 156 -17.95 1.63 -7.49
C PHE A 156 -16.79 2.58 -7.78
N THR A 157 -16.55 3.44 -6.81
CA THR A 157 -15.30 4.17 -6.64
C THR A 157 -14.58 3.64 -5.42
N ALA A 158 -13.28 3.41 -5.56
CA ALA A 158 -12.45 2.83 -4.53
C ALA A 158 -11.13 3.59 -4.39
N VAL A 159 -10.71 3.80 -3.15
CA VAL A 159 -9.37 4.29 -2.81
C VAL A 159 -8.68 3.25 -1.97
N GLY A 160 -7.55 2.75 -2.44
CA GLY A 160 -6.66 1.87 -1.70
C GLY A 160 -5.43 2.65 -1.22
N THR A 161 -4.92 2.32 -0.05
CA THR A 161 -3.67 2.88 0.47
C THR A 161 -2.84 1.82 1.19
N PRO A 162 -1.51 1.82 1.01
CA PRO A 162 -0.66 0.80 1.62
C PRO A 162 -0.63 0.94 3.14
N VAL A 163 -0.63 -0.19 3.84
CA VAL A 163 -0.21 -0.34 5.24
C VAL A 163 1.17 -0.96 5.23
N ARG A 164 2.15 -0.28 5.82
CA ARG A 164 3.52 -0.73 5.88
C ARG A 164 3.86 -1.29 7.24
N ASP A 165 4.71 -2.29 7.25
CA ASP A 165 5.40 -2.68 8.47
C ASP A 165 6.29 -1.51 8.91
N PRO A 166 6.12 -0.98 10.12
CA PRO A 166 6.80 0.25 10.55
C PRO A 166 8.30 0.04 10.76
N LEU A 167 8.80 -1.19 10.87
CA LEU A 167 10.21 -1.50 11.13
C LEU A 167 11.00 -1.77 9.86
N SER A 168 10.39 -2.46 8.90
CA SER A 168 10.99 -2.90 7.64
C SER A 168 10.54 -2.06 6.44
N GLY A 169 9.48 -1.27 6.59
CA GLY A 169 8.79 -0.49 5.54
C GLY A 169 8.20 -1.32 4.40
N ARG A 170 8.24 -2.65 4.54
CA ARG A 170 7.62 -3.58 3.60
C ARG A 170 6.11 -3.37 3.60
N LEU A 171 5.49 -3.60 2.46
CA LEU A 171 4.03 -3.61 2.36
C LEU A 171 3.51 -4.78 3.18
N ASN A 172 2.67 -4.49 4.18
CA ASN A 172 2.04 -5.49 5.04
C ASN A 172 0.62 -5.80 4.54
N GLY A 173 -0.08 -4.79 4.03
CA GLY A 173 -1.39 -4.93 3.41
C GLY A 173 -1.90 -3.62 2.83
N VAL A 174 -3.20 -3.56 2.56
CA VAL A 174 -3.87 -2.41 1.95
C VAL A 174 -5.19 -2.15 2.67
N VAL A 175 -5.41 -0.90 3.07
CA VAL A 175 -6.74 -0.42 3.46
C VAL A 175 -7.43 0.16 2.24
N CYS A 176 -8.65 -0.27 1.97
CA CYS A 176 -9.50 0.28 0.92
C CYS A 176 -10.76 0.92 1.48
N VAL A 177 -11.18 2.04 0.89
CA VAL A 177 -12.48 2.68 1.11
C VAL A 177 -13.23 2.65 -0.22
N VAL A 178 -14.45 2.10 -0.21
CA VAL A 178 -15.26 1.87 -1.40
C VAL A 178 -16.66 2.46 -1.19
N CYS A 179 -17.23 3.09 -2.21
CA CYS A 179 -18.62 3.53 -2.24
C CYS A 179 -19.19 3.47 -3.66
N PRO A 180 -20.51 3.57 -3.85
CA PRO A 180 -21.11 3.86 -5.16
C PRO A 180 -20.52 5.12 -5.79
N ASN A 181 -20.45 5.16 -7.12
CA ASN A 181 -19.82 6.27 -7.85
C ASN A 181 -20.41 7.64 -7.50
N GLU A 182 -21.73 7.72 -7.32
CA GLU A 182 -22.46 8.94 -7.00
C GLU A 182 -22.21 9.47 -5.56
N TRP A 183 -21.59 8.65 -4.71
CA TRP A 183 -21.19 9.03 -3.35
C TRP A 183 -19.70 9.39 -3.23
N ALA A 184 -18.93 9.27 -4.32
CA ALA A 184 -17.51 9.54 -4.32
C ALA A 184 -17.20 11.00 -4.00
N ASN A 185 -16.22 11.25 -3.13
CA ASN A 185 -15.85 12.59 -2.73
C ASN A 185 -14.41 12.68 -2.19
N ALA A 186 -13.96 13.92 -1.94
CA ALA A 186 -12.65 14.28 -1.41
C ALA A 186 -12.21 13.51 -0.16
N GLU A 187 -13.14 13.21 0.73
CA GLU A 187 -12.84 12.65 2.04
C GLU A 187 -12.45 11.18 1.97
N MET A 188 -12.80 10.45 0.91
CA MET A 188 -12.47 9.02 0.77
C MET A 188 -10.97 8.77 0.88
N MET A 189 -10.16 9.60 0.20
CA MET A 189 -8.71 9.45 0.20
C MET A 189 -8.11 9.82 1.55
N ALA A 190 -8.65 10.84 2.21
CA ALA A 190 -8.22 11.24 3.54
C ALA A 190 -8.56 10.16 4.57
N LEU A 191 -9.77 9.59 4.51
CA LEU A 191 -10.21 8.47 5.34
C LEU A 191 -9.29 7.27 5.16
N ALA A 192 -9.08 6.81 3.92
CA ALA A 192 -8.21 5.66 3.65
C ALA A 192 -6.81 5.86 4.24
N ARG A 193 -6.18 7.02 4.00
CA ARG A 193 -4.84 7.36 4.51
C ARG A 193 -4.79 7.39 6.04
N ARG A 194 -5.77 8.03 6.68
CA ARG A 194 -5.85 8.08 8.16
C ARG A 194 -6.05 6.69 8.75
N SER A 195 -6.92 5.88 8.14
CA SER A 195 -7.15 4.50 8.58
C SER A 195 -5.88 3.68 8.48
N ALA A 196 -5.15 3.71 7.36
CA ALA A 196 -3.88 3.00 7.23
C ALA A 196 -2.82 3.49 8.22
N ALA A 197 -2.68 4.81 8.41
CA ALA A 197 -1.76 5.36 9.40
C ALA A 197 -2.09 4.89 10.82
N ALA A 198 -3.38 4.82 11.19
CA ALA A 198 -3.81 4.27 12.47
C ALA A 198 -3.51 2.77 12.59
N VAL A 199 -3.64 1.99 11.50
CA VAL A 199 -3.21 0.57 11.51
C VAL A 199 -1.69 0.46 11.71
N GLU A 200 -0.90 1.31 11.03
CA GLU A 200 0.56 1.35 11.22
C GLU A 200 0.94 1.73 12.65
N GLU A 201 0.22 2.66 13.28
CA GLU A 201 0.40 3.01 14.70
C GLU A 201 0.09 1.83 15.62
N GLN A 202 -1.00 1.10 15.37
CA GLN A 202 -1.31 -0.13 16.11
C GLN A 202 -0.24 -1.22 15.93
N LEU A 203 0.38 -1.34 14.74
CA LEU A 203 1.52 -2.23 14.52
C LEU A 203 2.72 -1.85 15.39
N ILE A 204 3.00 -0.54 15.56
CA ILE A 204 4.06 -0.05 16.46
C ILE A 204 3.73 -0.38 17.92
N GLU A 205 2.46 -0.23 18.32
CA GLU A 205 1.99 -0.61 19.66
C GLU A 205 2.06 -2.11 19.91
N MET A 206 1.98 -2.94 18.88
CA MET A 206 2.18 -4.38 19.03
C MET A 206 3.66 -4.79 19.03
N ALA A 207 4.56 -3.92 18.56
CA ALA A 207 5.99 -4.19 18.50
C ALA A 207 6.61 -4.27 19.91
N THR A 208 7.63 -5.11 20.04
CA THR A 208 8.42 -5.26 21.27
C THR A 208 9.14 -3.94 21.62
N GLU A 209 9.52 -3.79 22.89
CA GLU A 209 10.26 -2.60 23.35
C GLU A 209 11.56 -2.39 22.55
N ARG A 210 12.24 -3.49 22.25
CA ARG A 210 13.43 -3.52 21.40
C ARG A 210 13.16 -2.93 20.01
N GLU A 211 12.10 -3.38 19.36
CA GLU A 211 11.72 -2.91 18.03
C GLU A 211 11.30 -1.44 18.05
N ARG A 212 10.55 -1.00 19.08
CA ARG A 212 10.18 0.41 19.25
C ARG A 212 11.40 1.31 19.44
N ALA A 213 12.41 0.87 20.20
CA ALA A 213 13.63 1.64 20.40
C ALA A 213 14.43 1.83 19.08
N LEU A 214 14.51 0.77 18.26
CA LEU A 214 15.11 0.84 16.93
C LEU A 214 14.35 1.80 16.01
N LEU A 215 13.01 1.71 16.00
CA LEU A 215 12.16 2.62 15.21
C LEU A 215 12.32 4.07 15.63
N ALA A 216 12.30 4.35 16.94
CA ALA A 216 12.47 5.70 17.46
C ALA A 216 13.81 6.30 17.03
N THR A 217 14.89 5.50 17.06
CA THR A 217 16.21 5.92 16.60
C THR A 217 16.23 6.21 15.10
N PHE A 218 15.55 5.39 14.30
CA PHE A 218 15.39 5.63 12.86
C PHE A 218 14.65 6.94 12.59
N LEU A 219 13.48 7.14 13.21
CA LEU A 219 12.64 8.33 12.98
C LEU A 219 13.33 9.62 13.41
N GLN A 220 14.10 9.61 14.52
CA GLN A 220 14.90 10.77 14.95
C GLN A 220 16.01 11.13 13.96
N SER A 221 16.49 10.15 13.19
CA SER A 221 17.55 10.35 12.21
C SER A 221 17.05 10.77 10.82
N ALA A 222 15.78 10.54 10.54
CA ALA A 222 15.21 10.73 9.23
C ALA A 222 14.63 12.15 9.07
N THR A 223 14.83 12.75 7.90
CA THR A 223 14.26 14.06 7.57
C THR A 223 12.73 13.94 7.36
N PRO A 224 11.91 14.89 7.84
CA PRO A 224 10.46 14.88 7.61
C PRO A 224 10.14 14.73 6.11
N GLY A 225 9.38 13.69 5.77
CA GLY A 225 8.92 13.42 4.39
C GLY A 225 9.67 12.34 3.61
N ASN A 226 10.78 11.78 4.12
CA ASN A 226 11.55 10.71 3.45
C ASN A 226 11.83 9.48 4.33
N ALA A 227 11.24 9.42 5.52
CA ALA A 227 11.49 8.39 6.51
C ALA A 227 10.61 7.14 6.28
N THR A 228 11.07 6.19 5.48
CA THR A 228 10.46 4.85 5.45
C THR A 228 11.59 3.82 5.63
N PRO A 229 11.59 3.05 6.72
CA PRO A 229 12.59 1.99 6.91
C PRO A 229 12.62 1.03 5.71
N GLY A 230 13.79 0.53 5.33
CA GLY A 230 13.92 -0.40 4.20
C GLY A 230 13.51 0.15 2.82
N SER A 231 13.21 1.45 2.70
CA SER A 231 12.99 2.08 1.40
C SER A 231 14.32 2.19 0.64
N PRO A 232 14.36 1.91 -0.67
CA PRO A 232 15.57 2.07 -1.45
C PRO A 232 16.13 3.49 -1.30
N LEU A 233 17.43 3.61 -1.09
CA LEU A 233 18.11 4.90 -1.11
C LEU A 233 17.90 5.54 -2.49
N ARG A 234 17.02 6.54 -2.56
CA ARG A 234 16.62 7.21 -3.80
C ARG A 234 17.83 7.90 -4.43
N GLY A 235 17.93 7.85 -5.76
CA GLY A 235 19.01 8.49 -6.51
C GLY A 235 20.30 7.67 -6.62
N LEU A 236 20.30 6.41 -6.19
CA LEU A 236 21.40 5.46 -6.38
C LEU A 236 21.03 4.36 -7.37
N CYS A 237 22.02 3.85 -8.09
CA CYS A 237 21.84 2.67 -8.92
C CYS A 237 21.76 1.40 -8.05
N ARG A 238 21.19 0.32 -8.59
CA ARG A 238 21.02 -0.95 -7.85
C ARG A 238 22.34 -1.52 -7.31
N ARG A 239 23.45 -1.34 -8.05
CA ARG A 239 24.77 -1.80 -7.63
C ARG A 239 25.25 -1.08 -6.37
N ASP A 240 25.09 0.24 -6.33
CA ASP A 240 25.48 1.06 -5.18
C ASP A 240 24.58 0.78 -3.97
N GLN A 241 23.28 0.60 -4.20
CA GLN A 241 22.34 0.20 -3.15
C GLN A 241 22.76 -1.11 -2.49
N LEU A 242 23.06 -2.15 -3.29
CA LEU A 242 23.53 -3.44 -2.77
C LEU A 242 24.86 -3.33 -2.01
N ALA A 243 25.79 -2.48 -2.47
CA ALA A 243 27.06 -2.27 -1.78
C ALA A 243 26.87 -1.61 -0.39
N LEU A 244 25.94 -0.66 -0.29
CA LEU A 244 25.58 -0.02 0.97
C LEU A 244 24.84 -0.98 1.89
N GLU A 245 23.92 -1.79 1.36
CA GLU A 245 23.20 -2.82 2.12
C GLU A 245 24.17 -3.87 2.69
N ASP A 246 25.10 -4.39 1.89
CA ASP A 246 26.12 -5.34 2.36
C ASP A 246 27.04 -4.74 3.44
N ALA A 247 27.47 -3.49 3.26
CA ALA A 247 28.24 -2.78 4.27
C ALA A 247 27.44 -2.58 5.57
N ALA A 248 26.15 -2.27 5.48
CA ALA A 248 25.26 -2.14 6.63
C ALA A 248 25.07 -3.48 7.36
N VAL A 249 24.86 -4.59 6.64
CA VAL A 249 24.75 -5.93 7.24
C VAL A 249 26.02 -6.29 8.01
N ASN A 250 27.19 -6.04 7.42
CA ASN A 250 28.47 -6.28 8.07
C ASN A 250 28.61 -5.44 9.35
N LEU A 251 28.28 -4.15 9.30
CA LEU A 251 28.31 -3.25 10.45
C LEU A 251 27.34 -3.69 11.57
N ILE A 252 26.14 -4.16 11.21
CA ILE A 252 25.16 -4.69 12.17
C ILE A 252 25.71 -5.95 12.86
N ALA A 253 26.34 -6.84 12.09
CA ALA A 253 26.93 -8.08 12.62
C ALA A 253 28.09 -7.82 13.60
N GLU A 254 28.79 -6.69 13.49
CA GLU A 254 29.83 -6.29 14.44
C GLU A 254 29.28 -5.93 15.83
N GLY A 255 27.98 -5.61 15.95
CA GLY A 255 27.31 -5.41 17.25
C GLY A 255 27.83 -4.24 18.09
N ARG A 256 28.55 -3.29 17.49
CA ARG A 256 29.21 -2.17 18.18
C ARG A 256 29.19 -0.90 17.33
N THR A 257 29.55 0.23 17.95
CA THR A 257 29.77 1.47 17.19
C THR A 257 30.93 1.30 16.23
N ALA A 258 30.67 1.50 14.93
CA ALA A 258 31.65 1.38 13.87
C ALA A 258 31.29 2.31 12.70
N MET A 259 32.29 2.70 11.91
CA MET A 259 32.11 3.52 10.72
C MET A 259 32.75 2.85 9.52
N ARG A 260 32.13 2.96 8.35
CA ARG A 260 32.62 2.35 7.11
C ARG A 260 32.31 3.23 5.91
N ASP A 261 33.31 3.43 5.08
CA ASP A 261 33.16 4.17 3.83
C ASP A 261 32.92 3.19 2.68
N VAL A 262 32.00 3.55 1.78
CA VAL A 262 31.65 2.79 0.59
C VAL A 262 31.79 3.68 -0.62
N ALA A 263 32.67 3.29 -1.55
CA ALA A 263 32.82 3.96 -2.83
C ALA A 263 31.61 3.63 -3.73
N LEU A 264 30.98 4.66 -4.27
CA LEU A 264 29.86 4.54 -5.21
C LEU A 264 30.37 4.54 -6.65
N SER A 265 29.54 4.02 -7.55
CA SER A 265 29.87 3.85 -8.97
C SER A 265 30.12 5.18 -9.70
N ASP A 266 29.66 6.30 -9.16
CA ASP A 266 29.87 7.66 -9.68
C ASP A 266 31.11 8.37 -9.10
N GLY A 267 31.91 7.67 -8.27
CA GLY A 267 33.12 8.20 -7.66
C GLY A 267 32.90 8.95 -6.33
N ARG A 268 31.66 9.11 -5.87
CA ARG A 268 31.38 9.61 -4.51
C ARG A 268 31.68 8.53 -3.46
N ILE A 269 31.86 8.97 -2.21
CA ILE A 269 32.04 8.06 -1.06
C ILE A 269 30.89 8.28 -0.08
N ALA A 270 30.12 7.23 0.17
CA ALA A 270 29.11 7.22 1.22
C ALA A 270 29.74 6.79 2.55
N ALA A 271 29.42 7.49 3.63
CA ALA A 271 29.82 7.09 4.97
C ALA A 271 28.66 6.38 5.67
N LEU A 272 28.93 5.24 6.32
CA LEU A 272 27.98 4.50 7.14
C LEU A 272 28.46 4.50 8.58
N MET A 273 27.57 4.74 9.53
CA MET A 273 27.86 4.62 10.96
C MET A 273 26.84 3.70 11.62
N ALA A 274 27.34 2.61 12.20
CA ALA A 274 26.60 1.79 13.14
C ALA A 274 26.62 2.44 14.52
N GLN A 275 25.46 2.50 15.15
CA GLN A 275 25.29 2.95 16.53
C GLN A 275 24.43 1.94 17.30
N PRO A 276 24.91 1.44 18.45
CA PRO A 276 24.10 0.67 19.36
C PRO A 276 22.89 1.47 19.84
N VAL A 277 21.73 0.83 19.80
CA VAL A 277 20.48 1.33 20.35
C VAL A 277 20.23 0.56 21.63
N THR A 278 20.00 1.29 22.73
CA THR A 278 19.69 0.72 24.04
C THR A 278 18.20 0.84 24.30
N GLY A 279 17.55 -0.26 24.69
CA GLY A 279 16.21 -0.22 25.29
C GLY A 279 16.28 0.19 26.77
N SER A 280 15.15 0.12 27.49
CA SER A 280 15.12 0.47 28.91
C SER A 280 15.86 -0.54 29.81
N ALA A 281 16.00 -1.79 29.37
CA ALA A 281 16.62 -2.87 30.16
C ALA A 281 17.81 -3.58 29.48
N GLU A 282 17.84 -3.69 28.14
CA GLU A 282 18.89 -4.40 27.39
C GLU A 282 19.24 -3.71 26.06
N PRO A 283 20.39 -4.06 25.41
CA PRO A 283 20.70 -3.60 24.06
C PRO A 283 19.58 -3.97 23.06
N ALA A 284 18.97 -2.97 22.43
CA ALA A 284 17.90 -3.14 21.46
C ALA A 284 18.42 -3.49 20.05
N GLY A 285 19.68 -3.18 19.72
CA GLY A 285 20.29 -3.59 18.46
C GLY A 285 21.21 -2.52 17.90
N ILE A 286 21.42 -2.54 16.58
CA ILE A 286 22.28 -1.57 15.88
C ILE A 286 21.43 -0.83 14.84
N ALA A 287 21.48 0.50 14.87
CA ALA A 287 20.99 1.35 13.80
C ALA A 287 22.17 1.76 12.91
N VAL A 288 22.02 1.65 11.58
CA VAL A 288 23.03 2.13 10.63
C VAL A 288 22.51 3.37 9.93
N ARG A 289 23.25 4.47 10.06
CA ARG A 289 22.98 5.72 9.35
C ARG A 289 23.91 5.85 8.16
N VAL A 290 23.37 6.30 7.03
CA VAL A 290 24.12 6.52 5.79
C VAL A 290 24.13 8.01 5.47
N TRP A 291 25.31 8.57 5.21
CA TRP A 291 25.46 9.92 4.67
C TRP A 291 25.96 9.85 3.23
N LEU A 292 25.22 10.50 2.33
CA LEU A 292 25.57 10.64 0.93
C LEU A 292 26.12 12.04 0.68
N PRO A 293 27.29 12.21 0.03
CA PRO A 293 27.79 13.54 -0.32
C PRO A 293 26.86 14.24 -1.31
N GLY A 294 26.52 15.50 -1.03
CA GLY A 294 25.74 16.37 -1.91
C GLY A 294 24.22 16.18 -1.87
N SER A 295 23.69 15.56 -0.80
CA SER A 295 22.25 15.52 -0.48
C SER A 295 21.72 16.85 0.04
#